data_AF-A0AB36KWX4-F1
#
_entry.id   AF-A0AB36KWX4-F1
#
_cell.length_a   1.000
_cell.length_b   1.000
_cell.length_c   1.000
_cell.angle_alpha   90.00
_cell.angle_beta   90.00
_cell.angle_gamma   90.00
#
_symmetry.space_group_name_H-M   'P 1'
#
loop_
_entity.id
_entity.type
_entity.pdbx_description
1 polymer ?
#
loop_
_entity_poly.entity_id
_entity_poly.type
_entity_poly.pdbx_seq_one_letter_code
_entity_poly.pdbx_strand_id
1 'polypeptide(L)' 'MTTALTDTRLCPVCGFSNQCSLADPRTADQPCWCFSENIDPALLAALPEDIRNQACLCPRCALGVVHKPAFDSGQRP' A
#
# COMPACT_ATOMS: atom_id res chain seq x y z
N MET A 1 21.92 6.17 -10.68
CA MET A 1 21.11 5.70 -9.55
C MET A 1 19.83 6.52 -9.56
N THR A 2 18.81 6.06 -10.28
CA THR A 2 17.54 6.78 -10.34
C THR A 2 16.63 6.13 -9.32
N THR A 3 16.52 6.73 -8.14
CA THR A 3 15.52 6.39 -7.14
C THR A 3 14.17 6.46 -7.84
N ALA A 4 13.55 5.32 -8.13
CA ALA A 4 12.16 5.29 -8.56
C ALA A 4 11.36 5.88 -7.39
N LEU A 5 10.91 7.13 -7.55
CA LEU A 5 10.06 7.81 -6.59
C LEU A 5 8.78 7.00 -6.50
N THR A 6 8.67 6.12 -5.50
CA THR A 6 7.40 5.50 -5.14
C THR A 6 6.42 6.63 -4.85
N ASP A 7 5.40 6.80 -5.71
CA ASP A 7 4.37 7.81 -5.48
C ASP A 7 3.60 7.42 -4.23
N THR A 8 3.81 8.17 -3.16
CA THR A 8 3.22 7.92 -1.84
C THR A 8 1.69 8.02 -1.83
N ARG A 9 1.09 8.52 -2.91
CA ARG A 9 -0.37 8.61 -3.11
C ARG A 9 -0.96 7.37 -3.77
N LEU A 10 -0.13 6.44 -4.24
CA LEU A 10 -0.56 5.21 -4.90
C LEU A 10 -0.37 4.00 -3.98
N CYS A 11 -1.30 3.06 -4.08
CA CYS A 11 -1.22 1.78 -3.40
C CYS A 11 -0.10 0.95 -4.02
N PRO A 12 0.89 0.48 -3.24
CA PRO A 12 2.03 -0.24 -3.79
C PRO A 12 1.65 -1.64 -4.32
N VAL A 13 0.47 -2.16 -3.93
CA VAL A 13 -0.01 -3.47 -4.38
C VAL A 13 -0.75 -3.40 -5.72
N CYS A 14 -1.58 -2.37 -5.93
CA CYS A 14 -2.48 -2.32 -7.09
C CYS A 14 -2.32 -1.07 -7.97
N GLY A 15 -1.46 -0.12 -7.60
CA GLY A 15 -1.18 1.10 -8.36
C GLY A 15 -2.29 2.16 -8.35
N PHE A 16 -3.46 1.88 -7.79
CA PHE A 16 -4.55 2.86 -7.64
C PHE A 16 -4.34 3.79 -6.45
N SER A 17 -5.05 4.92 -6.40
CA SER A 17 -5.03 5.84 -5.25
C SER A 17 -5.21 5.09 -3.93
N ASN A 18 -4.33 5.37 -2.97
CA ASN A 18 -4.43 4.82 -1.62
C ASN A 18 -5.39 5.59 -0.71
N GLN A 19 -5.93 6.71 -1.20
CA GLN A 19 -6.82 7.63 -0.46
C GLN A 19 -6.21 8.16 0.84
N CYS A 20 -4.87 8.13 0.98
CA CYS A 20 -4.20 8.65 2.15
C CYS A 20 -4.25 10.17 2.18
N SER A 21 -4.89 10.73 3.20
CA SER A 21 -4.97 12.19 3.38
C SER A 21 -3.58 12.80 3.62
N LEU A 22 -2.72 12.11 4.38
CA LEU A 22 -1.35 12.56 4.67
C LEU A 22 -0.42 12.54 3.45
N ALA A 23 -0.76 11.79 2.40
CA ALA A 23 0.05 11.71 1.18
C ALA A 23 -0.23 12.84 0.18
N ASP A 24 -1.33 13.58 0.35
CA ASP A 24 -1.69 14.73 -0.47
C ASP A 24 -1.65 16.01 0.38
N PRO A 25 -0.74 16.97 0.10
CA PRO A 25 -0.66 18.23 0.85
C PRO A 25 -1.96 19.01 0.93
N ARG A 26 -2.89 18.79 -0.01
CA ARG A 26 -4.20 19.45 -0.06
C ARG A 26 -5.21 18.86 0.93
N THR A 27 -4.96 17.67 1.46
CA THR A 27 -5.85 16.97 2.39
C THR A 27 -5.13 16.52 3.66
N ALA A 28 -3.87 16.89 3.86
CA ALA A 28 -3.04 16.46 5.00
C ALA A 28 -3.57 16.91 6.38
N ASP A 29 -4.50 17.87 6.42
CA ASP A 29 -5.20 18.32 7.63
C ASP A 29 -6.49 17.51 7.92
N GLN A 30 -6.89 16.62 7.01
CA GLN A 30 -8.08 15.79 7.15
C GLN A 30 -7.75 14.41 7.74
N PRO A 31 -8.69 13.80 8.50
CA PRO A 31 -8.53 12.43 8.97
C PRO A 31 -8.39 11.48 7.77
N CYS A 32 -7.44 10.55 7.86
CA CYS A 32 -7.30 9.50 6.86
C CYS A 32 -8.35 8.41 7.11
N TRP A 33 -8.91 7.85 6.03
CA TRP A 33 -9.88 6.75 6.13
C TRP A 33 -9.34 5.58 6.97
N CYS A 34 -8.03 5.30 6.90
CA CYS A 34 -7.41 4.17 7.58
C CYS A 34 -7.43 4.29 9.11
N PHE A 35 -7.63 5.50 9.66
CA PHE A 35 -7.74 5.69 11.11
C PHE A 35 -9.08 5.23 11.67
N SER A 36 -10.09 5.10 10.82
CA SER A 36 -11.42 4.63 11.19
C SER A 36 -11.63 3.14 10.87
N GLU A 37 -10.65 2.48 10.25
CA GLU A 37 -10.73 1.11 9.79
C GLU A 37 -9.82 0.18 10.59
N ASN A 38 -10.27 -1.05 10.80
CA ASN A 38 -9.45 -2.09 11.39
C ASN A 38 -8.68 -2.84 10.30
N ILE A 39 -7.45 -2.41 10.04
CA ILE A 39 -6.56 -3.05 9.06
C ILE A 39 -5.83 -4.20 9.73
N ASP A 40 -5.94 -5.41 9.16
CA ASP A 40 -5.28 -6.60 9.69
C ASP A 40 -3.74 -6.41 9.69
N PRO A 41 -3.07 -6.44 10.85
CA PRO A 41 -1.62 -6.32 10.92
C PRO A 41 -0.90 -7.47 10.21
N ALA A 42 -1.50 -8.66 10.11
CA ALA A 42 -0.93 -9.78 9.37
C ALA A 42 -0.85 -9.47 7.87
N LEU A 43 -1.79 -8.69 7.34
CA LEU A 43 -1.74 -8.25 5.94
C LEU A 43 -0.55 -7.31 5.70
N LEU A 44 -0.34 -6.34 6.58
CA LEU A 44 0.82 -5.45 6.51
C LEU A 44 2.12 -6.23 6.67
N ALA A 45 2.11 -7.24 7.54
CA ALA A 45 3.23 -8.14 7.78
C ALA A 45 3.53 -9.11 6.62
N ALA A 46 2.59 -9.30 5.68
CA ALA A 46 2.78 -10.13 4.49
C ALA A 46 3.33 -9.35 3.28
N LEU A 47 3.42 -8.01 3.36
CA LEU A 47 3.96 -7.21 2.26
C LEU A 47 5.45 -7.49 2.05
N PRO A 48 5.92 -7.62 0.79
CA PRO A 48 7.34 -7.64 0.47
C PRO A 48 8.10 -6.47 1.10
N GLU A 49 9.35 -6.71 1.54
CA GLU A 49 10.13 -5.71 2.29
C GLU A 49 10.42 -4.43 1.47
N ASP A 50 10.56 -4.57 0.16
CA ASP A 50 10.83 -3.48 -0.78
C ASP A 50 9.66 -2.49 -0.91
N ILE A 51 8.42 -2.94 -0.66
CA ILE A 51 7.22 -2.09 -0.72
C ILE A 51 6.61 -1.78 0.64
N ARG A 52 7.05 -2.47 1.70
CA ARG A 52 6.57 -2.24 3.07
C ARG A 52 7.05 -0.88 3.58
N ASN A 53 6.17 -0.17 4.29
CA ASN A 53 6.44 1.14 4.87
C ASN A 53 6.79 2.26 3.87
N GLN A 54 6.57 2.04 2.56
CA GLN A 54 6.83 3.05 1.53
C GLN A 54 5.60 3.91 1.19
N ALA A 55 4.41 3.31 1.19
CA ALA A 55 3.15 3.97 0.88
C ALA A 55 1.97 3.25 1.58
N CYS A 56 0.85 3.96 1.75
CA CYS A 56 -0.36 3.36 2.32
C CYS A 56 -1.03 2.38 1.32
N LEU A 57 -1.67 1.34 1.85
CA LEU A 57 -2.60 0.52 1.06
C LEU A 57 -3.88 1.31 0.75
N CYS A 58 -4.55 1.01 -0.36
CA CYS A 58 -5.92 1.50 -0.60
C CYS A 58 -6.95 0.67 0.20
N PRO A 59 -8.18 1.16 0.40
CA PRO A 59 -9.23 0.42 1.12
C PRO A 59 -9.43 -1.00 0.58
N ARG A 60 -9.39 -1.17 -0.75
CA ARG A 60 -9.56 -2.48 -1.40
C ARG A 60 -8.45 -3.45 -1.00
N CYS A 61 -7.19 -3.01 -1.02
CA CYS A 61 -6.09 -3.85 -0.62
C CYS A 61 -6.10 -4.06 0.89
N ALA A 62 -6.30 -3.03 1.70
CA ALA A 62 -6.30 -3.15 3.16
C ALA A 62 -7.38 -4.09 3.72
N LEU A 63 -8.53 -4.19 3.04
CA LEU A 63 -9.66 -5.05 3.43
C LEU A 63 -9.55 -6.48 2.86
N GLY A 64 -8.40 -6.88 2.31
CA GLY A 64 -8.16 -8.26 1.92
C GLY A 64 -8.82 -8.71 0.61
N VAL A 65 -9.59 -7.86 -0.07
CA VAL A 65 -10.34 -8.26 -1.27
C VAL A 65 -9.48 -8.47 -2.54
N VAL A 66 -8.14 -8.38 -2.46
CA VAL A 66 -7.25 -8.53 -3.65
C VAL A 66 -5.99 -9.37 -3.44
N HIS A 67 -5.76 -9.98 -2.28
CA HIS A 67 -4.47 -10.66 -2.07
C HIS A 67 -4.54 -12.16 -2.32
N LYS A 68 -4.19 -12.54 -3.55
CA LYS A 68 -3.34 -13.71 -3.75
C LYS A 68 -1.99 -13.21 -4.25
N PRO A 69 -0.96 -13.10 -3.41
CA PRO A 69 0.39 -12.98 -3.92
C PRO A 69 0.83 -14.37 -4.39
N ALA A 70 0.84 -14.58 -5.71
CA ALA A 70 1.72 -15.56 -6.32
C ALA A 70 3.15 -15.03 -6.14
N PHE A 71 3.72 -15.32 -4.97
CA PHE A 71 5.15 -15.17 -4.72
C PHE A 71 5.86 -16.30 -5.48
N ASP A 72 5.90 -16.21 -6.81
CA ASP A 72 6.78 -17.01 -7.66
C ASP A 72 7.44 -16.09 -8.69
N SER A 73 8.57 -15.52 -8.30
CA SER A 73 9.58 -15.05 -9.24
C SER A 73 10.96 -15.54 -8.83
N GLY A 74 10.99 -16.69 -8.14
CA GLY A 74 12.20 -17.41 -7.75
C GLY A 74 12.53 -18.61 -8.64
N GLN A 75 11.63 -19.07 -9.52
CA GLN A 75 11.92 -20.25 -10.34
C GLN A 75 11.51 -20.07 -11.80
N ARG A 76 12.46 -19.69 -12.65
CA ARG A 76 12.43 -20.04 -14.08
C ARG A 76 13.72 -20.80 -14.42
N PRO A 77 13.67 -22.04 -14.91
CA PRO A 77 14.84 -22.70 -15.51
C PRO A 77 15.26 -22.00 -16.80
#